data_AF-A0A2N3RCK2-F1
#
_entry.id   AF-A0A2N3RCK2-F1
#
_cell.length_a   1.000
_cell.length_b   1.000
_cell.length_c   1.000
_cell.angle_alpha   90.00
_cell.angle_beta   90.00
_cell.angle_gamma   90.00
#
_symmetry.space_group_name_H-M   'P 1'
#
loop_
_entity.id
_entity.type
_entity.pdbx_description
1 polymer ?
#
loop_
_entity_poly.entity_id
_entity_poly.type
_entity_poly.pdbx_seq_one_letter_code
_entity_poly.pdbx_strand_id
1 'polypeptide(L)' 'MDEPTLVDKMGKLQTIDELVDLSKEIGKPLSYNDADKLFGRINQCKNDAAELSGDTIAKLAKETFGI' A
#
# COMPACT_ATOMS: atom_id res chain seq x y z
N MET A 1 3.17 11.51 7.38
CA MET A 1 2.98 11.57 5.91
C MET A 1 1.50 11.79 5.66
N ASP A 2 1.14 12.55 4.64
CA ASP A 2 -0.23 12.77 4.19
C ASP A 2 -0.72 11.67 3.24
N GLU A 3 -2.04 11.49 3.13
CA GLU A 3 -2.69 10.45 2.31
C GLU A 3 -2.21 10.43 0.85
N PRO A 4 -2.13 11.57 0.11
CA PRO A 4 -1.73 11.57 -1.30
C PRO A 4 -0.30 11.07 -1.50
N THR A 5 0.63 11.50 -0.63
CA THR A 5 2.03 11.07 -0.68
C THR A 5 2.18 9.58 -0.38
N LEU A 6 1.40 9.07 0.58
CA LEU A 6 1.40 7.64 0.91
C LEU A 6 0.91 6.79 -0.26
N VAL A 7 -0.19 7.21 -0.90
CA VAL A 7 -0.76 6.52 -2.06
C VAL A 7 0.20 6.51 -3.25
N ASP A 8 0.84 7.65 -3.54
CA ASP A 8 1.86 7.74 -4.60
C ASP A 8 3.06 6.83 -4.34
N LYS A 9 3.58 6.81 -3.10
CA LYS A 9 4.65 5.90 -2.71
C LYS A 9 4.22 4.44 -2.83
N MET A 10 3.04 4.07 -2.32
CA MET A 10 2.52 2.70 -2.42
C MET A 10 2.35 2.23 -3.87
N GLY A 11 1.93 3.13 -4.77
CA GLY A 11 1.85 2.86 -6.20
C GLY A 11 3.19 2.66 -6.89
N LYS A 12 4.27 3.17 -6.32
CA LYS A 12 5.64 3.05 -6.87
C LYS A 12 6.45 1.91 -6.27
N LEU A 13 5.96 1.26 -5.22
CA LEU A 13 6.64 0.12 -4.59
C LEU A 13 6.92 -0.99 -5.61
N GLN A 14 8.15 -1.49 -5.59
CA GLN A 14 8.63 -2.62 -6.38
C GLN A 14 8.88 -3.86 -5.54
N THR A 15 9.10 -3.70 -4.23
CA THR A 15 9.42 -4.81 -3.32
C THR A 15 8.68 -4.72 -1.98
N ILE A 16 8.64 -5.86 -1.27
CA ILE A 16 8.08 -5.95 0.09
C ILE A 16 8.95 -5.17 1.09
N ASP A 17 10.28 -5.16 0.91
CA ASP A 17 11.20 -4.42 1.78
C ASP A 17 10.91 -2.92 1.77
N GLU A 18 10.65 -2.34 0.59
CA GLU A 18 10.26 -0.93 0.46
C GLU A 18 8.93 -0.64 1.18
N LEU A 19 7.99 -1.59 1.18
CA LEU A 19 6.72 -1.45 1.89
C LEU A 19 6.92 -1.50 3.41
N VAL A 20 7.78 -2.40 3.88
CA VAL A 20 8.15 -2.52 5.29
C VAL A 20 8.85 -1.24 5.76
N ASP A 21 9.77 -0.69 4.97
CA ASP A 21 10.45 0.55 5.31
C ASP A 21 9.51 1.75 5.28
N LEU A 22 8.63 1.85 4.27
CA LEU A 22 7.56 2.84 4.24
C LEU A 22 6.70 2.75 5.50
N SER A 23 6.30 1.55 5.91
CA SER A 23 5.48 1.35 7.11
C SER A 23 6.14 1.85 8.40
N LYS A 24 7.48 1.77 8.48
CA LYS A 24 8.26 2.36 9.59
C LYS A 24 8.28 3.89 9.52
N GLU A 25 8.41 4.49 8.33
CA GLU A 25 8.39 5.95 8.15
C GLU A 25 7.07 6.58 8.63
N ILE A 26 5.94 5.90 8.42
CA ILE A 26 4.60 6.33 8.89
C ILE A 26 4.29 5.93 10.34
N GLY A 27 5.24 5.32 11.05
CA GLY A 27 5.08 4.95 12.46
C GLY A 27 4.12 3.78 12.70
N LYS A 28 3.80 3.01 11.66
CA LYS A 28 2.95 1.82 11.70
C LYS A 28 3.69 0.64 11.08
N PRO A 29 4.77 0.15 11.72
CA PRO A 29 5.60 -0.91 11.16
C PRO A 29 4.78 -2.17 10.92
N LEU A 30 4.80 -2.66 9.69
CA LEU A 30 4.17 -3.90 9.28
C LEU A 30 5.14 -5.07 9.50
N SER A 31 4.57 -6.23 9.81
CA SER A 31 5.32 -7.49 9.70
C SER A 31 5.54 -7.83 8.23
N TYR A 32 6.57 -8.63 7.92
CA TYR A 32 6.79 -9.13 6.55
C TYR A 32 5.56 -9.87 5.99
N ASN A 33 4.82 -10.60 6.82
CA ASN A 33 3.60 -11.30 6.41
C ASN A 33 2.46 -10.32 6.06
N ASP A 34 2.31 -9.23 6.81
CA ASP A 34 1.28 -8.23 6.53
C ASP A 34 1.66 -7.35 5.34
N ALA A 35 2.95 -7.05 5.20
CA ALA A 35 3.52 -6.38 4.05
C ALA A 35 3.33 -7.22 2.77
N ASP A 36 3.60 -8.54 2.80
CA ASP A 36 3.36 -9.43 1.67
C ASP A 36 1.88 -9.42 1.21
N LYS A 37 0.95 -9.55 2.16
CA LYS A 37 -0.49 -9.47 1.86
C LYS A 37 -0.89 -8.12 1.25
N LEU A 38 -0.41 -7.03 1.82
CA LEU A 38 -0.70 -5.68 1.33
C LEU A 38 -0.07 -5.42 -0.03
N PHE A 39 1.18 -5.86 -0.24
CA PHE A 39 1.87 -5.76 -1.52
C PHE A 39 1.16 -6.55 -2.63
N GLY A 40 0.63 -7.73 -2.30
CA GLY A 40 -0.26 -8.49 -3.19
C GLY A 40 -1.50 -7.68 -3.60
N ARG A 41 -2.19 -7.05 -2.65
CA ARG A 41 -3.36 -6.18 -2.93
C ARG A 41 -2.98 -4.94 -3.74
N ILE A 42 -1.85 -4.31 -3.44
CA ILE A 42 -1.34 -3.16 -4.22
C ILE A 42 -1.11 -3.56 -5.67
N ASN A 43 -0.49 -4.72 -5.93
CA ASN A 43 -0.26 -5.20 -7.29
C ASN A 43 -1.56 -5.58 -8.01
N GLN A 44 -2.57 -6.07 -7.27
CA GLN A 44 -3.92 -6.25 -7.82
C GLN A 44 -4.53 -4.90 -8.23
N CYS A 45 -4.41 -3.85 -7.41
CA CYS A 45 -4.88 -2.50 -7.73
C CYS A 45 -4.18 -1.86 -8.93
N LYS A 46 -2.92 -2.24 -9.22
CA LYS A 46 -2.17 -1.76 -10.40
C LYS A 46 -2.63 -2.42 -11.71
N ASN A 47 -3.43 -3.47 -11.64
CA ASN A 47 -3.93 -4.18 -12.82
C ASN A 47 -5.29 -3.59 -13.23
N ASP A 48 -5.52 -3.37 -14.53
CA ASP A 48 -6.69 -2.65 -15.09
C ASP A 48 -8.04 -3.18 -14.60
N ALA A 49 -8.11 -4.46 -14.21
CA ALA A 49 -9.30 -5.09 -13.64
C ALA A 49 -9.73 -4.52 -12.28
N ALA A 50 -8.81 -3.93 -11.50
CA ALA A 50 -9.10 -3.38 -10.19
C ALA A 50 -9.60 -1.92 -10.23
N GLU A 51 -9.27 -1.16 -11.28
CA GLU A 51 -9.92 0.14 -11.53
C GLU A 51 -11.44 -0.03 -11.72
N LEU A 52 -11.86 -1.13 -12.35
CA LEU A 52 -13.28 -1.48 -12.56
C LEU A 52 -14.00 -1.92 -11.28
N SER A 53 -13.30 -2.45 -10.27
CA SER A 53 -13.88 -2.86 -8.98
C SER A 53 -13.91 -1.74 -7.94
N GLY A 54 -13.33 -0.57 -8.25
CA GLY A 54 -13.24 0.57 -7.33
C GLY A 54 -12.33 0.29 -6.13
N ASP A 55 -11.44 -0.70 -6.25
CA ASP A 55 -10.44 -1.03 -5.24
C ASP A 55 -9.15 -0.27 -5.59
N THR A 56 -8.85 0.75 -4.79
CA THR A 56 -7.75 1.68 -5.07
C THR A 56 -6.69 1.60 -3.99
N ILE A 57 -5.46 1.99 -4.36
CA ILE A 57 -4.35 2.11 -3.40
C ILE A 57 -4.72 3.07 -2.25
N ALA A 58 -5.55 4.09 -2.51
CA ALA A 58 -6.09 4.99 -1.48
C ALA A 58 -6.93 4.25 -0.43
N LYS A 59 -7.85 3.36 -0.86
CA LYS A 59 -8.59 2.51 0.09
C LYS A 59 -7.66 1.63 0.91
N LEU A 60 -6.67 1.00 0.27
CA LEU A 60 -5.69 0.15 0.96
C LEU A 60 -4.88 0.92 2.00
N ALA A 61 -4.44 2.14 1.66
CA ALA A 61 -3.72 3.02 2.56
C ALA A 61 -4.58 3.37 3.80
N LYS A 62 -5.85 3.69 3.58
CA LYS A 62 -6.81 4.00 4.65
C LYS A 62 -7.14 2.80 5.53
N GLU A 63 -7.36 1.62 4.94
CA GLU A 63 -7.62 0.38 5.68
C GLU A 63 -6.43 -0.05 6.53
N THR A 64 -5.22 0.03 5.98
CA THR A 64 -4.00 -0.47 6.64
C THR A 64 -3.44 0.54 7.63
N PHE A 65 -3.36 1.80 7.21
CA PHE A 65 -2.64 2.83 7.96
C PHE A 65 -3.57 3.85 8.59
N GLY A 66 -4.89 3.81 8.35
CA GLY A 66 -5.86 4.71 9.00
C GLY A 66 -5.59 6.20 8.77
N ILE A 67 -4.92 6.52 7.67
CA ILE A 67 -4.61 7.87 7.20
C ILE A 67 -5.69 8.28 6.19
#